data_AF-A0A1H0XKW0-F1
#
_entry.id   AF-A0A1H0XKW0-F1
#
_cell.length_a   1.000
_cell.length_b   1.000
_cell.length_c   1.000
_cell.angle_alpha   90.00
_cell.angle_beta   90.00
_cell.angle_gamma   90.00
#
_symmetry.space_group_name_H-M   'P 1'
#
loop_
_entity.id
_entity.type
_entity.pdbx_description
1 polymer ?
#
loop_
_entity_poly.entity_id
_entity_poly.type
_entity_poly.pdbx_seq_one_letter_code
_entity_poly.pdbx_strand_id
1 'polypeptide(L)'
;MGSRTKPSRTPVSPLTLAKSCPGEEMQSLEKKDLAVFAVAQPDYRVFLNERQESDGRRWELIIESPSTGQRFTVVTSLGKTRLFKNADTAIDFIKDTCPNNPNKAITVTYGGSPS
;
A
#
# COMPACT_ATOMS: atom_id res chain seq x y z
N MET A 1 54.67 -44.32 5.63
CA MET A 1 54.06 -44.52 4.29
C MET A 1 52.56 -44.40 4.50
N GLY A 2 51.94 -43.25 4.20
CA GLY A 2 51.29 -42.94 2.91
C GLY A 2 49.84 -43.46 2.96
N SER A 3 48.75 -42.77 2.61
CA SER A 3 48.49 -41.50 1.93
C SER A 3 47.05 -41.11 2.27
N ARG A 4 46.80 -39.88 2.71
CA ARG A 4 46.05 -38.81 2.00
C ARG A 4 44.85 -39.29 1.14
N THR A 5 43.64 -39.06 1.64
CA THR A 5 42.44 -38.88 0.81
C THR A 5 41.59 -37.74 1.37
N LYS A 6 41.47 -36.65 0.61
CA LYS A 6 40.60 -35.48 0.89
C LYS A 6 39.15 -35.82 0.51
N PRO A 7 38.14 -35.37 1.26
CA PRO A 7 36.82 -35.13 0.70
C PRO A 7 36.69 -33.69 0.19
N SER A 8 35.95 -33.60 -0.90
CA SER A 8 35.71 -32.48 -1.80
C SER A 8 35.25 -31.17 -1.15
N ARG A 9 35.67 -30.06 -1.78
CA ARG A 9 35.02 -28.75 -1.71
C ARG A 9 33.57 -28.89 -2.18
N THR A 10 32.64 -28.38 -1.39
CA THR A 10 31.35 -27.90 -1.90
C THR A 10 31.26 -26.42 -1.56
N PRO A 11 31.12 -25.52 -2.54
CA PRO A 11 30.83 -24.12 -2.26
C PRO A 11 29.37 -24.00 -1.84
N VAL A 12 29.11 -23.65 -0.59
CA VAL A 12 27.78 -23.19 -0.17
C VAL A 12 27.77 -21.67 -0.25
N SER A 13 27.07 -21.15 -1.23
CA SER A 13 26.62 -19.77 -1.34
C SER A 13 25.38 -19.77 -2.22
N PRO A 14 24.52 -18.77 -2.15
CA PRO A 14 23.98 -18.09 -0.97
C PRO A 14 22.43 -18.08 -1.03
N LEU A 15 21.77 -17.55 0.01
CA LEU A 15 20.43 -16.94 -0.09
C LEU A 15 19.32 -17.78 -0.75
N THR A 16 18.71 -18.71 -0.02
CA THR A 16 17.35 -19.17 -0.36
C THR A 16 16.33 -18.14 0.12
N LEU A 17 16.12 -17.17 -0.77
CA LEU A 17 14.82 -16.77 -1.29
C LEU A 17 13.71 -16.62 -0.24
N ALA A 18 13.50 -15.36 0.13
CA ALA A 18 12.29 -14.88 0.76
C ALA A 18 11.06 -15.54 0.11
N LYS A 19 10.35 -16.34 0.88
CA LYS A 19 8.94 -16.61 0.64
C LYS A 19 8.21 -15.28 0.87
N SER A 20 8.18 -14.43 -0.15
CA SER A 20 7.12 -13.42 -0.21
C SER A 20 5.85 -14.20 -0.49
N CYS A 21 5.03 -14.41 0.54
CA CYS A 21 3.64 -14.78 0.34
C CYS A 21 3.06 -13.78 -0.66
N PRO A 22 2.26 -14.19 -1.67
CA PRO A 22 1.47 -13.24 -2.44
C PRO A 22 0.30 -12.79 -1.56
N GLY A 23 0.60 -12.16 -0.43
CA GLY A 23 -0.35 -11.29 0.23
C GLY A 23 -0.34 -10.03 -0.61
N GLU A 24 -1.48 -9.73 -1.23
CA GLU A 24 -1.77 -8.47 -1.95
C GLU A 24 -0.81 -7.36 -1.50
N GLU A 25 0.27 -7.14 -2.26
CA GLU A 25 1.30 -6.18 -1.86
C GLU A 25 0.69 -4.78 -2.00
N MET A 26 -0.03 -4.34 -0.96
CA MET A 26 -0.51 -2.98 -0.83
C MET A 26 0.73 -2.10 -0.85
N GLN A 27 0.94 -1.45 -1.99
CA GLN A 27 2.04 -0.54 -2.17
C GLN A 27 1.79 0.72 -1.34
N SER A 28 2.84 1.48 -1.07
CA SER A 28 2.72 2.73 -0.32
C SER A 28 2.98 3.91 -1.24
N LEU A 29 2.12 4.94 -1.15
CA LEU A 29 2.28 6.20 -1.86
C LEU A 29 2.41 7.34 -0.86
N GLU A 30 3.48 8.13 -0.97
CA GLU A 30 3.55 9.40 -0.25
C GLU A 30 2.67 10.46 -0.94
N LYS A 31 2.39 11.58 -0.26
CA LYS A 31 1.60 12.70 -0.84
C LYS A 31 2.14 13.16 -2.21
N LYS A 32 3.46 13.28 -2.34
CA LYS A 32 4.13 13.73 -3.57
C LYS A 32 3.94 12.73 -4.71
N ASP A 33 4.13 11.44 -4.44
CA ASP A 33 4.00 10.37 -5.44
C ASP A 33 2.54 10.15 -5.81
N LEU A 34 1.62 10.37 -4.86
CA LEU A 34 0.19 10.33 -5.11
C LEU A 34 -0.25 11.38 -6.14
N ALA A 35 0.26 12.60 -6.07
CA ALA A 35 -0.05 13.64 -7.06
C ALA A 35 0.49 13.27 -8.45
N VAL A 36 1.72 12.74 -8.53
CA VAL A 36 2.32 12.25 -9.78
C VAL A 36 1.52 11.09 -10.35
N PHE A 37 1.14 10.13 -9.50
CA PHE A 37 0.32 8.98 -9.86
C PHE A 37 -1.05 9.42 -10.41
N ALA A 38 -1.73 10.36 -9.75
CA ALA A 38 -3.03 10.85 -10.20
C ALA A 38 -2.99 11.54 -11.57
N VAL A 39 -1.87 12.17 -11.92
CA VAL A 39 -1.64 12.74 -13.25
C VAL A 39 -1.35 11.65 -14.28
N ALA A 40 -0.52 10.66 -13.91
CA ALA A 40 -0.16 9.55 -14.81
C ALA A 40 -1.35 8.61 -15.08
N GLN A 41 -2.22 8.41 -14.09
CA GLN A 41 -3.31 7.45 -14.13
C GLN A 41 -4.60 8.10 -13.63
N PRO A 42 -5.30 8.91 -14.45
CA PRO A 42 -6.48 9.66 -14.01
C PRO A 42 -7.70 8.77 -13.70
N ASP A 43 -7.74 7.53 -14.18
CA ASP A 43 -8.85 6.59 -13.93
C ASP A 43 -8.80 5.92 -12.55
N TYR A 44 -7.93 6.39 -11.65
CA TYR A 44 -7.79 5.83 -10.33
C TYR A 44 -9.06 5.95 -9.47
N ARG A 45 -9.27 4.95 -8.64
CA ARG A 45 -10.37 4.88 -7.67
C ARG A 45 -9.86 5.14 -6.28
N VAL A 46 -10.66 5.86 -5.49
CA VAL A 46 -10.34 6.15 -4.10
C VAL A 46 -11.28 5.35 -3.22
N PHE A 47 -10.71 4.60 -2.30
CA PHE A 47 -11.40 3.85 -1.28
C PHE A 47 -11.01 4.41 0.08
N LEU A 48 -12.02 4.81 0.87
CA LEU A 48 -11.83 5.14 2.27
C LEU A 48 -12.26 3.94 3.08
N ASN A 49 -11.33 3.33 3.79
CA ASN A 49 -11.61 2.19 4.64
C ASN A 49 -11.66 2.65 6.10
N GLU A 50 -12.79 2.45 6.77
CA GLU A 50 -12.90 2.67 8.20
C GLU A 50 -12.16 1.55 8.95
N ARG A 51 -11.21 1.93 9.79
CA ARG A 51 -10.50 1.06 10.73
C ARG A 51 -10.86 1.44 12.16
N GLN A 52 -11.10 0.43 12.98
CA GLN A 52 -11.28 0.63 14.41
C GLN A 52 -9.92 0.52 15.10
N GLU A 53 -9.41 1.65 15.58
CA GLU A 53 -8.19 1.72 16.39
C GLU A 53 -8.55 1.84 17.87
N SER A 54 -7.60 1.58 18.76
CA SER A 54 -7.79 1.70 20.22
C SER A 54 -8.24 3.10 20.66
N ASP A 55 -7.87 4.12 19.88
CA ASP A 55 -8.19 5.54 20.10
C ASP A 55 -9.51 5.97 19.41
N GLY A 56 -10.23 5.03 18.81
CA GLY A 56 -11.48 5.25 18.08
C GLY A 56 -11.39 4.95 16.60
N ARG A 57 -12.44 5.33 15.86
CA ARG A 57 -12.52 5.09 14.42
C ARG A 57 -11.55 6.00 13.67
N ARG A 58 -10.84 5.41 12.71
CA ARG A 58 -9.91 6.08 11.82
C ARG A 58 -10.20 5.67 10.39
N TRP A 59 -9.82 6.53 9.46
CA TRP A 59 -10.06 6.33 8.04
C TRP A 59 -8.71 6.17 7.34
N GLU A 60 -8.52 5.02 6.71
CA GLU A 60 -7.40 4.75 5.83
C GLU A 60 -7.79 5.09 4.40
N LEU A 61 -6.86 5.70 3.66
CA LEU A 61 -7.08 6.00 2.26
C LEU A 61 -6.29 5.04 1.38
N ILE A 62 -7.03 4.38 0.49
CA ILE A 62 -6.54 3.38 -0.44
C ILE A 62 -6.86 3.87 -1.86
N ILE A 63 -5.86 3.88 -2.72
CA ILE A 63 -5.96 4.22 -4.13
C ILE A 63 -5.87 2.92 -4.91
N GLU A 64 -6.78 2.67 -5.83
CA GLU A 64 -6.70 1.54 -6.74
C GLU A 64 -6.51 2.07 -8.16
N SER A 65 -5.55 1.49 -8.88
CA SER A 65 -5.49 1.65 -10.32
C SER A 65 -6.29 0.53 -10.98
N PRO A 66 -7.43 0.82 -11.63
CA PRO A 66 -8.11 -0.20 -12.42
C PRO A 66 -7.27 -0.65 -13.63
N SER A 67 -6.38 0.22 -14.13
CA SER A 67 -5.52 -0.08 -15.28
C SER A 67 -4.44 -1.13 -14.98
N THR A 68 -3.90 -1.15 -13.76
CA THR A 68 -2.87 -2.11 -13.35
C THR A 68 -3.38 -3.13 -12.33
N GLY A 69 -4.59 -2.95 -11.80
CA GLY A 69 -5.15 -3.74 -10.70
C GLY A 69 -4.42 -3.54 -9.37
N GLN A 70 -3.55 -2.54 -9.26
CA GLN A 70 -2.73 -2.33 -8.07
C GLN A 70 -3.43 -1.44 -7.05
N ARG A 71 -3.25 -1.76 -5.77
CA ARG A 71 -3.76 -0.99 -4.64
C ARG A 71 -2.61 -0.36 -3.87
N PHE A 72 -2.80 0.90 -3.50
CA PHE A 72 -1.81 1.72 -2.84
C PHE A 72 -2.43 2.34 -1.60
N THR A 73 -1.77 2.21 -0.46
CA THR A 73 -2.11 2.94 0.76
C THR A 73 -1.36 4.25 0.79
N VAL A 74 -2.01 5.32 1.23
CA VAL A 74 -1.31 6.60 1.39
C VAL A 74 -0.52 6.56 2.69
N VAL A 75 0.79 6.80 2.61
CA VAL A 75 1.69 6.89 3.75
C VAL A 75 2.14 8.33 3.98
N THR A 76 2.48 8.63 5.21
CA THR A 76 3.18 9.86 5.61
C THR A 76 4.64 9.78 5.18
N SER A 77 5.36 10.90 5.18
CA SER A 77 6.80 10.95 4.89
C SER A 77 7.67 10.13 5.85
N LEU A 78 7.09 9.61 6.92
CA LEU A 78 7.72 8.65 7.85
C LEU A 78 7.48 7.19 7.45
N GLY A 79 6.85 6.92 6.30
CA GLY A 79 6.52 5.58 5.83
C GLY A 79 5.36 4.92 6.58
N LYS A 80 4.67 5.65 7.47
CA LYS A 80 3.51 5.14 8.21
C LYS A 80 2.22 5.44 7.45
N THR A 81 1.32 4.47 7.37
CA THR A 81 -0.02 4.65 6.82
C THR A 81 -0.69 5.88 7.41
N ARG A 82 -1.20 6.74 6.53
CA ARG A 82 -1.88 7.97 6.90
C ARG A 82 -3.32 7.63 7.26
N LEU A 83 -3.61 7.78 8.55
CA LEU A 83 -4.96 7.60 9.09
C LEU A 83 -5.59 8.96 9.40
N PHE A 84 -6.83 9.14 8.96
CA PHE A 84 -7.62 10.35 9.17
C PHE A 84 -8.63 10.12 10.29
N LYS A 85 -8.92 11.15 11.09
CA LYS A 85 -9.97 11.07 12.12
C LYS A 85 -11.38 11.05 11.51
N ASN A 86 -11.57 11.77 10.40
CA ASN A 86 -12.85 11.93 9.72
C ASN A 86 -12.72 11.56 8.24
N ALA A 87 -13.76 10.97 7.66
CA ALA A 87 -13.83 10.68 6.24
C ALA A 87 -13.77 11.97 5.40
N ASP A 88 -14.46 13.03 5.81
CA ASP A 88 -14.46 14.32 5.11
C ASP A 88 -13.05 14.90 4.96
N THR A 89 -12.22 14.79 6.00
CA THR A 89 -10.82 15.25 5.94
C THR A 89 -9.98 14.42 4.96
N ALA A 90 -10.23 13.11 4.87
CA ALA A 90 -9.58 12.25 3.89
C ALA A 90 -10.02 12.56 2.46
N ILE A 91 -11.31 12.86 2.26
CA ILE A 91 -11.88 13.31 0.99
C ILE A 91 -11.26 14.64 0.56
N ASP A 92 -11.22 15.63 1.45
CA ASP A 92 -10.65 16.94 1.19
C ASP A 92 -9.16 16.84 0.82
N PHE A 93 -8.41 15.99 1.55
CA PHE A 93 -7.01 15.72 1.24
C PHE A 93 -6.79 15.17 -0.17
N ILE A 94 -7.66 14.29 -0.68
CA ILE A 94 -7.56 13.78 -2.05
C ILE A 94 -8.00 14.81 -3.08
N LYS A 95 -9.01 15.63 -2.78
CA LYS A 95 -9.41 16.73 -3.66
C LYS A 95 -8.30 17.77 -3.81
N ASP A 96 -7.59 18.07 -2.73
CA ASP A 96 -6.42 18.96 -2.70
C ASP A 96 -5.23 18.36 -3.46
N THR A 97 -4.90 17.10 -3.17
CA THR A 97 -3.69 16.46 -3.72
C THR A 97 -3.87 16.05 -5.18
N CYS A 98 -5.09 15.65 -5.55
CA CYS A 98 -5.38 15.03 -6.84
C CYS A 98 -6.65 15.63 -7.49
N PRO A 99 -6.62 16.90 -7.91
CA PRO A 99 -7.79 17.59 -8.46
C PRO A 99 -8.31 16.97 -9.78
N ASN A 100 -7.46 16.23 -10.49
CA ASN A 100 -7.70 15.70 -11.83
C ASN A 100 -8.29 14.28 -11.85
N ASN A 101 -9.22 13.96 -10.94
CA ASN A 101 -9.97 12.70 -11.04
C ASN A 101 -11.25 12.91 -11.90
N PRO A 102 -11.31 12.44 -13.16
CA PRO A 102 -12.54 12.49 -13.97
C PRO A 102 -13.67 11.65 -13.37
N ASN A 103 -13.37 10.55 -12.68
CA ASN A 103 -14.38 9.70 -12.06
C ASN A 103 -14.95 10.33 -10.78
N LYS A 104 -14.15 11.16 -10.06
CA LYS A 104 -14.46 11.72 -8.73
C LYS A 104 -15.09 10.69 -7.75
N ALA A 105 -14.88 9.40 -8.03
CA ALA A 105 -15.59 8.32 -7.40
C ALA A 105 -14.81 7.95 -6.15
N ILE A 106 -15.33 8.42 -5.01
CA ILE A 106 -14.82 8.05 -3.70
C ILE A 106 -15.77 7.01 -3.13
N THR A 107 -15.28 5.79 -2.99
CA THR A 107 -16.02 4.71 -2.34
C THR A 107 -15.66 4.71 -0.86
N VAL A 108 -16.66 4.94 0.00
CA VAL A 108 -16.46 4.89 1.44
C VAL A 108 -16.92 3.53 1.94
N THR A 109 -15.97 2.74 2.41
CA THR A 109 -16.20 1.44 3.03
C THR A 109 -16.21 1.63 4.54
N TYR A 110 -17.39 1.51 5.13
CA TYR A 110 -17.55 1.44 6.58
C TYR A 110 -17.10 0.05 7.04
N GLY A 111 -16.40 -0.01 8.18
CA GLY A 111 -15.85 -1.24 8.71
C GLY A 111 -16.98 -2.25 8.82
N GLY A 112 -16.77 -3.45 8.27
CA GLY A 112 -17.79 -4.50 8.20
C GLY A 112 -18.50 -4.66 9.54
N SER A 113 -19.82 -4.84 9.46
CA SER A 113 -20.73 -4.96 10.59
C SER A 113 -20.10 -5.74 11.75
N PRO A 114 -20.20 -5.26 13.00
CA PRO A 114 -19.80 -6.07 14.15
C PRO A 114 -20.63 -7.36 14.13
N SER A 115 -19.94 -8.49 14.01
CA SER A 115 -20.51 -9.82 14.24
C SER A 115 -20.82 -10.03 15.72
#